data_AF-A0A7L5UH58-F1
#
_entry.id   AF-A0A7L5UH58-F1
#
_cell.length_a   1.000
_cell.length_b   1.000
_cell.length_c   1.000
_cell.angle_alpha   90.00
_cell.angle_beta   90.00
_cell.angle_gamma   90.00
#
_symmetry.space_group_name_H-M   'P 1'
#
loop_
_entity.id
_entity.type
_entity.pdbx_description
1 polymer ?
#
loop_
_entity_poly.entity_id
_entity_poly.type
_entity_poly.pdbx_seq_one_letter_code
_entity_poly.pdbx_strand_id
1 'polypeptide(L)' 'MFIEKMSYTPVMVDGLRQMVMIYSVLLDSARKETESEVEAYKMADHVFTGILSSSENSKDK' A
#
# COMPACT_ATOMS: atom_id res chain seq x y z
N MET A 1 -0.39 -17.94 20.73
CA MET A 1 -0.39 -16.67 19.97
C MET A 1 0.96 -16.58 19.28
N PHE A 2 1.02 -16.97 18.01
CA PHE A 2 2.24 -17.34 17.25
C PHE A 2 2.83 -16.15 16.47
N ILE A 3 2.72 -14.93 16.99
CA ILE A 3 3.42 -13.77 16.44
C ILE A 3 4.71 -13.60 17.25
N GLU A 4 5.51 -14.66 17.27
CA GLU A 4 6.87 -14.62 17.82
C GLU A 4 7.72 -13.76 16.89
N LYS A 5 8.21 -12.64 17.43
CA LYS A 5 9.40 -11.88 16.98
C LYS A 5 9.78 -12.07 15.49
N MET A 6 8.97 -11.57 14.56
CA MET A 6 9.47 -11.35 13.20
C MET A 6 10.50 -10.21 13.26
N SER A 7 11.78 -10.56 13.23
CA SER A 7 12.83 -9.59 12.94
C SER A 7 12.75 -9.27 11.45
N TYR A 8 12.17 -8.12 11.12
CA TYR A 8 12.18 -7.63 9.74
C TYR A 8 13.63 -7.49 9.27
N THR A 9 13.95 -8.12 8.14
CA THR A 9 15.25 -7.87 7.49
C THR A 9 15.28 -6.42 6.97
N PRO A 10 16.46 -5.80 6.79
CA PRO A 10 16.55 -4.46 6.22
C PRO A 10 15.78 -4.32 4.88
N VAL A 11 15.82 -5.35 4.04
CA VAL A 11 15.08 -5.40 2.77
C VAL A 11 13.56 -5.36 2.99
N MET A 12 13.05 -6.07 4.00
CA MET A 12 11.62 -6.02 4.34
C MET A 12 11.22 -4.65 4.88
N VAL A 13 12.07 -4.02 5.69
CA VAL A 13 11.83 -2.65 6.20
C VAL A 13 11.78 -1.65 5.06
N ASP A 14 12.72 -1.73 4.11
CA ASP A 14 12.76 -0.86 2.93
C ASP A 14 11.52 -1.06 2.04
N GLY A 15 11.11 -2.32 1.83
CA GLY A 15 9.88 -2.63 1.09
C GLY A 15 8.62 -2.06 1.76
N LEU A 16 8.49 -2.22 3.08
CA LEU A 16 7.38 -1.64 3.84
C LEU A 16 7.39 -0.11 3.77
N ARG A 17 8.57 0.52 3.85
CA ARG A 17 8.71 1.97 3.72
C ARG A 17 8.26 2.45 2.35
N GLN A 18 8.63 1.75 1.28
CA GLN A 18 8.17 2.06 -0.08
C GLN A 18 6.65 1.95 -0.22
N MET A 19 6.05 0.89 0.34
CA MET A 19 4.59 0.72 0.34
C MET A 19 3.86 1.87 1.05
N VAL A 20 4.36 2.29 2.22
CA VAL A 20 3.79 3.44 2.96
C VAL A 20 3.90 4.74 2.16
N MET A 21 5.04 4.99 1.51
CA MET A 21 5.21 6.19 0.68
C MET A 21 4.22 6.21 -0.49
N ILE A 22 4.08 5.08 -1.20
CA ILE A 22 3.14 4.97 -2.33
C ILE A 22 1.71 5.23 -1.84
N TYR A 23 1.29 4.56 -0.76
CA TYR A 23 -0.05 4.72 -0.22
C TYR A 23 -0.34 6.17 0.22
N SER A 24 0.64 6.84 0.82
CA SER A 24 0.51 8.25 1.23
C SER A 24 0.26 9.17 0.04
N VAL A 25 0.98 8.97 -1.07
CA VAL A 25 0.78 9.75 -2.31
C VAL A 25 -0.60 9.51 -2.91
N LEU A 26 -1.07 8.26 -2.89
CA LEU A 26 -2.42 7.92 -3.36
C LEU A 26 -3.50 8.58 -2.50
N LEU A 27 -3.35 8.53 -1.18
CA LEU A 27 -4.29 9.14 -0.23
C LEU A 27 -4.33 10.67 -0.37
N ASP A 28 -3.17 11.32 -0.49
CA ASP A 28 -3.10 12.77 -0.71
C ASP A 28 -3.71 13.20 -2.03
N SER A 29 -3.64 12.34 -3.05
CA SER A 29 -4.32 12.58 -4.34
C SER A 29 -5.83 12.42 -4.18
N ALA A 30 -6.28 11.34 -3.53
CA ALA A 30 -7.70 11.09 -3.29
C ALA A 30 -8.37 12.20 -2.46
N ARG A 31 -7.68 12.73 -1.43
CA ARG A 31 -8.15 13.88 -0.63
C ARG A 31 -8.34 15.17 -1.44
N LYS A 32 -7.70 15.31 -2.61
CA LYS A 32 -7.95 16.44 -3.52
C LYS A 32 -9.19 16.23 -4.37
N GLU A 33 -9.65 14.99 -4.52
CA GLU A 33 -10.79 14.61 -5.34
C GLU A 33 -12.10 14.48 -4.54
N THR A 34 -12.00 14.32 -3.21
CA THR A 34 -13.18 14.23 -2.33
C THR A 34 -12.94 14.90 -0.98
N GLU A 35 -13.98 15.55 -0.46
CA GLU A 35 -13.98 16.15 0.89
C GLU A 35 -14.25 15.10 1.99
N SER A 36 -14.70 13.90 1.61
CA SER A 36 -14.95 12.79 2.54
C SER A 36 -13.68 11.98 2.76
N GLU A 37 -13.12 12.06 3.96
CA GLU A 37 -11.94 11.29 4.35
C GLU A 37 -12.13 9.78 4.14
N VAL A 38 -13.31 9.26 4.49
CA VAL A 38 -13.65 7.84 4.30
C VAL A 38 -13.62 7.46 2.82
N GLU A 39 -14.09 8.34 1.94
CA GLU A 39 -14.09 8.08 0.50
C GLU A 39 -12.68 8.18 -0.08
N ALA A 40 -11.85 9.11 0.41
CA ALA A 40 -10.45 9.21 0.02
C ALA A 40 -9.67 7.92 0.33
N TYR A 41 -9.89 7.33 1.50
CA TYR A 41 -9.31 6.03 1.87
C TYR A 41 -9.75 4.91 0.92
N LYS A 42 -11.05 4.80 0.59
CA LYS A 42 -11.52 3.78 -0.36
C LYS A 42 -10.90 3.91 -1.75
N MET A 43 -10.74 5.15 -2.24
CA MET A 43 -10.11 5.42 -3.53
C MET A 43 -8.63 5.01 -3.53
N ALA A 44 -7.89 5.38 -2.48
CA ALA A 44 -6.50 4.98 -2.31
C ALA A 44 -6.35 3.45 -2.20
N ASP A 45 -7.21 2.78 -1.43
CA ASP A 45 -7.22 1.33 -1.26
C ASP A 45 -7.46 0.59 -2.58
N HIS A 46 -8.43 1.05 -3.38
CA HIS A 46 -8.75 0.46 -4.67
C HIS A 46 -7.54 0.49 -5.62
N VAL A 47 -6.88 1.65 -5.73
CA VAL A 47 -5.69 1.80 -6.59
C VAL A 47 -4.52 0.99 -6.05
N PHE A 48 -4.25 1.06 -4.75
CA PHE A 48 -3.14 0.33 -4.12
C PHE A 48 -3.29 -1.19 -4.28
N THR A 49 -4.50 -1.72 -4.07
CA THR A 49 -4.82 -3.14 -4.29
C THR A 49 -4.60 -3.54 -5.75
N GLY A 50 -4.99 -2.68 -6.70
CA GLY A 50 -4.73 -2.89 -8.12
C GLY A 50 -3.22 -2.97 -8.46
N ILE A 51 -2.39 -2.14 -7.82
CA ILE A 51 -0.92 -2.18 -7.98
C ILE A 51 -0.36 -3.50 -7.44
N LEU A 52 -0.76 -3.91 -6.23
CA LEU A 52 -0.30 -5.16 -5.63
C LEU A 52 -0.69 -6.38 -6.48
N SER A 53 -1.95 -6.43 -6.92
CA SER A 53 -2.48 -7.53 -7.75
C SER A 53 -1.77 -7.61 -9.11
N SER A 54 -1.42 -6.46 -9.69
CA SER A 54 -0.66 -6.40 -10.95
C SER A 54 0.80 -6.81 -10.77
N SER A 55 1.39 -6.53 -9.61
CA SER A 55 2.74 -6.98 -9.27
C SER A 55 2.82 -8.50 -9.10
N GLU A 56 1.77 -9.15 -8.61
CA GLU A 56 1.71 -10.61 -8.48
C GLU A 56 1.64 -11.30 -9.85
N ASN A 57 0.81 -10.79 -10.78
CA ASN A 57 0.70 -11.34 -12.15
C ASN A 57 1.96 -11.15 -13.02
N SER A 58 2.89 -10.28 -12.64
CA SER A 58 4.13 -10.05 -13.39
C SER A 58 5.24 -11.10 -13.13
N LYS A 59 5.06 -11.97 -12.12
CA LYS A 59 6.05 -13.00 -11.75
C LYS A 59 5.86 -14.34 -12.48
N ASP A 60 4.80 -14.49 -13.28
CA ASP A 60 4.44 -15.72 -13.99
C ASP A 60 4.78 -15.70 -15.50
N LYS A 61 5.77 -14.91 -15.94
CA LYS A 61 6.16 -14.85 -17.36
C LYS A 61 7.66 -15.00 -17.61
#